data_AF-A0A954LH13-F1
#
_entry.id   AF-A0A954LH13-F1
#
_cell.length_a   1.000
_cell.length_b   1.000
_cell.length_c   1.000
_cell.angle_alpha   90.00
_cell.angle_beta   90.00
_cell.angle_gamma   90.00
#
_symmetry.space_group_name_H-M   'P 1'
#
loop_
_entity.id
_entity.type
_entity.pdbx_description
1 polymer ?
#
loop_
_entity_poly.entity_id
_entity_poly.type
_entity_poly.pdbx_seq_one_letter_code
_entity_poly.pdbx_strand_id
1 'polypeptide(L)'
;MLNLKNVVRFGVAALVLAAFVVSSEQASARPKFAAAATELYPDLAKKHGMNGKLTCAMCHPEKDKKKRNNYGAAVGKHLTKKNEGDADKIKEALTKAEGEKSATEGKTFGDLIKAGELPGTNDAAN
;
A
#
# COMPACT_ATOMS: atom_id res chain seq x y z
N MET A 1 -54.08 13.61 -43.60
CA MET A 1 -52.77 12.92 -43.46
C MET A 1 -51.68 13.99 -43.51
N LEU A 2 -51.15 14.38 -42.35
CA LEU A 2 -50.15 15.44 -42.22
C LEU A 2 -48.79 14.82 -41.86
N ASN A 3 -47.77 15.32 -42.55
CA ASN A 3 -46.45 14.71 -42.78
C ASN A 3 -45.51 14.76 -41.55
N LEU A 4 -44.77 13.67 -41.37
CA LEU A 4 -43.82 13.30 -40.31
C LEU A 4 -42.55 14.19 -40.18
N LYS A 5 -42.50 15.37 -40.79
CA LYS A 5 -41.25 16.15 -40.96
C LYS A 5 -41.04 17.32 -39.98
N ASN A 6 -41.98 17.59 -39.07
CA ASN A 6 -41.91 18.77 -38.18
C ASN A 6 -41.68 18.48 -36.69
N VAL A 7 -41.25 17.27 -36.33
CA VAL A 7 -40.98 16.87 -34.93
C VAL A 7 -39.48 16.90 -34.62
N VAL A 8 -38.79 17.99 -34.94
CA VAL A 8 -37.41 18.22 -34.44
C VAL A 8 -37.23 19.70 -34.09
N ARG A 9 -38.16 20.22 -33.29
CA ARG A 9 -37.97 21.41 -32.46
C ARG A 9 -38.49 21.01 -31.09
N PHE A 10 -37.76 21.37 -30.03
CA PHE A 10 -37.90 20.95 -28.63
C PHE A 10 -37.15 19.66 -28.27
N GLY A 11 -36.00 19.85 -27.60
CA GLY A 11 -35.19 18.76 -27.06
C GLY A 11 -33.80 19.18 -26.58
N VAL A 12 -33.55 20.46 -26.33
CA VAL A 12 -32.36 20.91 -25.60
C VAL A 12 -32.62 20.66 -24.12
N ALA A 13 -32.18 19.52 -23.60
CA ALA A 13 -31.84 19.24 -22.19
C ALA A 13 -31.89 17.72 -21.91
N ALA A 14 -31.08 16.93 -22.60
CA ALA A 14 -30.79 15.56 -22.17
C ALA A 14 -29.40 15.54 -21.55
N LEU A 15 -29.38 15.84 -20.25
CA LEU A 15 -28.42 15.40 -19.23
C LEU A 15 -27.23 14.59 -19.75
N VAL A 16 -26.14 15.28 -20.06
CA VAL A 16 -24.80 14.69 -20.02
C VAL A 16 -24.43 14.55 -18.54
N LEU A 17 -25.02 13.58 -17.85
CA LEU A 17 -24.45 13.01 -16.64
C LEU A 17 -23.32 12.08 -17.08
N ALA A 18 -22.23 12.69 -17.55
CA ALA A 18 -20.95 12.01 -17.54
C ALA A 18 -20.65 11.71 -16.07
N ALA A 19 -20.97 10.49 -15.65
CA ALA A 19 -20.48 9.92 -14.42
C ALA A 19 -18.95 9.86 -14.56
N PHE A 20 -18.30 10.97 -14.21
CA PHE A 20 -16.92 10.98 -13.77
C PHE A 20 -16.89 10.08 -12.54
N VAL A 21 -16.70 8.78 -12.78
CA VAL A 21 -16.21 7.84 -11.78
C VAL A 21 -14.78 8.29 -11.53
N VAL A 22 -14.64 9.37 -10.76
CA VAL A 22 -13.42 9.67 -10.05
C VAL A 22 -13.30 8.50 -9.10
N SER A 23 -12.57 7.46 -9.52
CA SER A 23 -11.85 6.59 -8.62
C SER A 23 -10.97 7.53 -7.82
N SER A 24 -11.53 8.07 -6.74
CA SER A 24 -10.77 8.69 -5.69
C SER A 24 -9.84 7.57 -5.23
N GLU A 25 -8.61 7.63 -5.73
CA GLU A 25 -7.50 6.86 -5.21
C GLU A 25 -7.34 7.43 -3.81
N GLN A 26 -8.19 6.94 -2.89
CA GLN A 26 -8.15 7.30 -1.50
C GLN A 26 -6.76 6.85 -1.08
N ALA A 27 -5.86 7.83 -0.96
CA ALA A 27 -4.65 7.76 -0.17
C ALA A 27 -5.02 7.62 1.32
N SER A 28 -6.03 6.80 1.61
CA SER A 28 -6.47 6.42 2.93
C SER A 28 -5.38 5.52 3.49
N ALA A 29 -5.03 5.80 4.74
CA ALA A 29 -4.11 4.97 5.51
C ALA A 29 -4.44 3.50 5.26
N ARG A 30 -3.43 2.67 5.01
CA ARG A 30 -3.59 1.24 4.78
C ARG A 30 -3.26 0.50 6.08
N PRO A 31 -4.13 0.54 7.13
CA PRO A 31 -3.82 0.01 8.46
C PRO A 31 -3.59 -1.50 8.43
N LYS A 32 -4.13 -2.21 7.44
CA LYS A 32 -3.94 -3.64 7.25
C LYS A 32 -2.46 -4.04 7.15
N PHE A 33 -1.59 -3.18 6.60
CA PHE A 33 -0.15 -3.45 6.54
C PHE A 33 0.49 -3.44 7.93
N ALA A 34 0.22 -2.39 8.71
CA ALA A 34 0.72 -2.28 10.08
C ALA A 34 0.18 -3.41 10.97
N ALA A 35 -1.09 -3.78 10.80
CA ALA A 35 -1.71 -4.89 11.50
C ALA A 35 -1.05 -6.24 11.13
N ALA A 36 -0.93 -6.53 9.84
CA ALA A 36 -0.29 -7.76 9.35
C ALA A 36 1.16 -7.87 9.81
N ALA A 37 1.95 -6.78 9.72
CA ALA A 37 3.32 -6.75 10.20
C ALA A 37 3.40 -6.95 11.72
N THR A 38 2.50 -6.35 12.50
CA THR A 38 2.46 -6.54 13.96
C THR A 38 2.16 -7.98 14.33
N GLU A 39 1.23 -8.62 13.61
CA GLU A 39 0.86 -10.02 13.82
C GLU A 39 2.00 -10.97 13.44
N LEU A 40 2.68 -10.70 12.33
CA LEU A 40 3.77 -11.53 11.82
C LEU A 40 5.06 -11.37 12.66
N TYR A 41 5.30 -10.16 13.20
CA TYR A 41 6.52 -9.80 13.92
C TYR A 41 6.23 -9.24 15.32
N PRO A 42 5.64 -10.02 16.23
CA PRO A 42 5.23 -9.53 17.55
C PRO A 42 6.41 -9.04 18.39
N ASP A 43 7.58 -9.67 18.29
CA ASP A 43 8.76 -9.25 19.05
C ASP A 43 9.36 -7.95 18.51
N LEU A 44 9.31 -7.76 17.19
CA LEU A 44 9.68 -6.50 16.56
C LEU A 44 8.70 -5.39 16.97
N ALA A 45 7.41 -5.70 17.06
CA ALA A 45 6.38 -4.77 17.54
C ALA A 45 6.56 -4.39 19.02
N LYS A 46 7.03 -5.32 19.87
CA LYS A 46 7.38 -5.00 21.27
C LYS A 46 8.59 -4.07 21.36
N LYS A 47 9.60 -4.27 20.51
CA LYS A 47 10.88 -3.55 20.59
C LYS A 47 10.84 -2.18 19.91
N HIS A 48 10.20 -2.08 18.76
CA HIS A 48 10.19 -0.87 17.91
C HIS A 48 8.79 -0.30 17.65
N GLY A 49 7.75 -1.00 18.09
CA GLY A 49 6.37 -0.57 17.89
C GLY A 49 5.93 0.49 18.90
N MET A 50 4.83 1.17 18.58
CA MET A 50 4.14 2.08 19.46
C MET A 50 2.93 1.36 20.05
N ASN A 51 2.86 1.24 21.38
CA ASN A 51 1.83 0.45 22.08
C ASN A 51 1.77 -1.02 21.62
N GLY A 52 2.94 -1.63 21.38
CA GLY A 52 3.05 -3.01 20.92
C GLY A 52 2.58 -3.25 19.48
N LYS A 53 2.48 -2.18 18.67
CA LYS A 53 2.11 -2.26 17.25
C LYS A 53 3.19 -1.63 16.38
N LEU A 54 3.59 -2.32 15.33
CA LEU A 54 4.44 -1.73 14.29
C LEU A 54 3.67 -0.60 13.61
N THR A 55 4.39 0.48 13.30
CA THR A 55 3.81 1.68 12.71
C THR A 55 4.20 1.80 11.25
N CYS A 56 3.61 2.78 10.55
CA CYS A 56 3.97 3.08 9.18
C CYS A 56 5.47 3.40 9.00
N ALA A 57 6.18 3.79 10.06
CA ALA A 57 7.61 4.12 10.03
C ALA A 57 8.49 2.93 9.62
N MET A 58 8.02 1.68 9.81
CA MET A 58 8.74 0.49 9.37
C MET A 58 9.04 0.50 7.86
N CYS A 59 8.14 1.08 7.07
CA CYS A 59 8.25 1.13 5.61
C CYS A 59 8.37 2.55 5.05
N HIS A 60 7.89 3.56 5.80
CA HIS A 60 7.86 4.96 5.38
C HIS A 60 8.81 5.78 6.25
N PRO A 61 10.06 6.04 5.77
CA PRO A 61 11.06 6.80 6.52
C PRO A 61 10.66 8.27 6.71
N GLU A 62 9.80 8.77 5.82
CA GLU A 62 9.32 10.15 5.80
C GLU A 62 7.81 10.24 6.09
N LYS A 63 7.33 11.47 6.27
CA LYS A 63 5.89 11.74 6.40
C LYS A 63 5.15 11.43 5.10
N ASP A 64 5.79 11.58 3.94
CA ASP A 64 5.20 11.22 2.65
C ASP A 64 5.04 9.70 2.52
N LYS A 65 3.79 9.24 2.52
CA LYS A 65 3.44 7.82 2.41
C LYS A 65 3.66 7.23 1.02
N LYS A 66 4.02 8.04 0.02
CA LYS A 66 4.46 7.56 -1.29
C LYS A 66 5.92 7.11 -1.27
N LYS A 67 6.72 7.71 -0.39
CA LYS A 67 8.12 7.35 -0.18
C LYS A 67 8.21 6.10 0.70
N ARG A 68 8.97 5.12 0.23
CA ARG A 68 9.21 3.86 0.94
C ARG A 68 10.70 3.66 1.09
N ASN A 69 11.14 3.09 2.20
CA ASN A 69 12.52 2.59 2.33
C ASN A 69 12.72 1.33 1.48
N ASN A 70 13.94 0.81 1.45
CA ASN A 70 14.28 -0.41 0.70
C ASN A 70 13.39 -1.62 1.05
N TYR A 71 13.04 -1.81 2.33
CA TYR A 71 12.14 -2.88 2.75
C TYR A 71 10.70 -2.66 2.25
N GLY A 72 10.16 -1.45 2.42
CA GLY A 72 8.82 -1.11 1.92
C GLY A 72 8.73 -1.24 0.40
N ALA A 73 9.80 -0.94 -0.33
CA ALA A 73 9.90 -1.19 -1.76
C ALA A 73 9.92 -2.69 -2.08
N ALA A 74 10.69 -3.51 -1.35
CA ALA A 74 10.73 -4.96 -1.50
C ALA A 74 9.34 -5.61 -1.28
N VAL A 75 8.64 -5.26 -0.20
CA VAL A 75 7.26 -5.70 0.04
C VAL A 75 6.34 -5.33 -1.13
N GLY A 76 6.49 -4.12 -1.66
CA GLY A 76 5.73 -3.64 -2.81
C GLY A 76 5.96 -4.44 -4.10
N LYS A 77 7.12 -5.10 -4.28
CA LYS A 77 7.38 -5.95 -5.46
C LYS A 77 6.55 -7.24 -5.45
N HIS A 78 6.22 -7.74 -4.26
CA HIS A 78 5.45 -8.98 -4.07
C HIS A 78 3.94 -8.76 -3.98
N LEU A 79 3.49 -7.53 -4.11
CA LEU A 79 2.10 -7.15 -3.95
C LEU A 79 1.60 -6.36 -5.16
N THR A 80 0.44 -6.72 -5.66
CA THR A 80 -0.20 -5.98 -6.76
C THR A 80 -1.26 -5.03 -6.21
N LYS A 81 -1.61 -3.99 -6.97
CA LYS A 81 -2.72 -3.08 -6.63
C LYS A 81 -4.06 -3.79 -6.37
N LYS A 82 -4.26 -4.99 -6.93
CA LYS A 82 -5.48 -5.78 -6.74
C LYS A 82 -5.54 -6.47 -5.36
N ASN A 83 -4.38 -6.80 -4.80
CA ASN A 83 -4.26 -7.64 -3.62
C ASN A 83 -3.77 -6.87 -2.39
N GLU A 84 -3.54 -5.55 -2.52
CA GLU A 84 -3.04 -4.69 -1.43
C GLU A 84 -4.06 -4.42 -0.31
N GLY A 85 -5.29 -4.92 -0.45
CA GLY A 85 -6.32 -4.92 0.59
C GLY A 85 -6.51 -6.26 1.30
N ASP A 86 -5.81 -7.31 0.85
CA ASP A 86 -5.95 -8.68 1.36
C ASP A 86 -4.86 -8.94 2.41
N ALA A 87 -5.28 -9.31 3.62
CA ALA A 87 -4.36 -9.47 4.75
C ALA A 87 -3.40 -10.65 4.55
N ASP A 88 -3.85 -11.73 3.94
CA ASP A 88 -3.02 -12.92 3.70
C ASP A 88 -2.01 -12.64 2.60
N LYS A 89 -2.41 -11.92 1.55
CA LYS A 89 -1.47 -11.46 0.51
C LYS A 89 -0.46 -10.45 1.02
N ILE A 90 -0.86 -9.57 1.94
CA ILE A 90 0.09 -8.68 2.61
C ILE A 90 1.10 -9.48 3.45
N LYS A 91 0.65 -10.46 4.25
CA LYS A 91 1.55 -11.34 5.02
C LYS A 91 2.50 -12.11 4.10
N GLU A 92 1.98 -12.68 3.02
CA GLU A 92 2.77 -13.38 2.00
C GLU A 92 3.86 -12.46 1.41
N ALA A 93 3.52 -11.21 1.10
CA ALA A 93 4.48 -10.23 0.59
C ALA A 93 5.54 -9.82 1.64
N LEU A 94 5.14 -9.65 2.90
CA LEU A 94 6.07 -9.39 4.01
C LEU A 94 7.07 -10.54 4.18
N THR A 95 6.58 -11.79 4.20
CA THR A 95 7.42 -12.98 4.32
C THR A 95 8.32 -13.17 3.10
N LYS A 96 7.84 -12.92 1.88
CA LYS A 96 8.69 -12.95 0.68
C LYS A 96 9.80 -11.92 0.72
N ALA A 97 9.51 -10.73 1.21
CA ALA A 97 10.51 -9.68 1.38
C ALA A 97 11.60 -10.10 2.40
N GLU A 98 11.32 -10.97 3.38
CA GLU A 98 12.36 -11.46 4.30
C GLU A 98 13.53 -12.14 3.58
N GLY A 99 13.29 -12.78 2.44
CA GLY A 99 14.34 -13.45 1.65
C GLY A 99 15.17 -12.50 0.77
N GLU A 100 14.79 -11.23 0.65
CA GLU A 100 15.56 -10.25 -0.13
C GLU A 100 16.75 -9.70 0.65
N LYS A 101 17.78 -9.27 -0.08
CA LYS A 101 18.97 -8.63 0.50
C LYS A 101 18.59 -7.31 1.18
N SER A 102 19.10 -7.10 2.39
CA SER A 102 19.00 -5.82 3.07
C SER A 102 20.11 -4.86 2.63
N ALA A 103 20.10 -3.64 3.17
CA ALA A 103 21.21 -2.70 3.01
C ALA A 103 22.43 -3.07 3.89
N THR A 104 22.26 -3.95 4.88
CA THR A 104 23.34 -4.47 5.71
C THR A 104 24.05 -5.59 4.97
N GLU A 105 25.36 -5.42 4.74
CA GLU A 105 26.16 -6.38 3.99
C GLU A 105 26.06 -7.79 4.57
N GLY A 106 25.85 -8.77 3.69
CA GLY A 106 25.73 -10.18 4.07
C GLY A 106 24.43 -10.57 4.78
N LYS A 107 23.49 -9.64 5.00
CA LYS A 107 22.21 -9.93 5.69
C LYS A 107 21.00 -9.72 4.79
N THR A 108 20.02 -10.60 4.93
CA THR A 108 18.67 -10.42 4.37
C THR A 108 17.80 -9.56 5.29
N PHE A 109 16.65 -9.11 4.81
CA PHE A 109 15.66 -8.44 5.66
C PHE A 109 15.18 -9.36 6.79
N GLY A 110 15.03 -10.65 6.52
CA GLY A 110 14.67 -11.66 7.51
C GLY A 110 15.72 -11.81 8.62
N ASP A 111 17.01 -11.72 8.27
CA ASP A 111 18.09 -11.78 9.27
C ASP A 111 18.03 -10.59 10.23
N LEU A 112 17.71 -9.39 9.73
CA LEU A 112 17.51 -8.20 10.56
C LEU A 112 16.27 -8.35 11.46
N ILE A 113 15.15 -8.82 10.91
CA ILE A 113 13.91 -9.04 11.67
C ILE A 113 14.14 -10.05 12.80
N LYS A 114 14.83 -11.17 12.52
CA LYS A 114 15.18 -12.18 13.52
C LYS A 114 16.13 -11.64 14.60
N ALA A 115 17.01 -10.71 14.25
CA ALA A 115 17.85 -9.99 15.20
C ALA A 115 17.07 -8.93 16.02
N GLY A 116 15.77 -8.73 15.73
CA GLY A 116 14.96 -7.68 16.33
C GLY A 116 15.41 -6.28 15.91
N GLU A 117 15.90 -6.14 14.68
CA GLU A 117 16.27 -4.88 14.04
C GLU A 117 15.22 -4.52 12.98
N LEU A 118 15.00 -3.22 12.74
CA LEU A 118 14.11 -2.81 11.66
C LEU A 118 14.76 -3.17 10.31
N PRO A 119 14.03 -3.82 9.39
CA PRO A 119 14.61 -4.30 8.14
C PRO A 119 14.91 -3.17 7.14
N GLY A 120 14.24 -2.03 7.27
CA GLY A 120 14.34 -0.92 6.34
C GLY A 120 15.42 0.10 6.67
N THR A 121 15.91 0.79 5.65
CA THR A 121 16.73 2.00 5.79
C THR A 121 15.94 3.16 6.36
N ASN A 122 16.66 4.13 6.93
CA ASN A 122 16.09 5.41 7.37
C ASN A 122 15.86 6.41 6.22
N ASP A 123 16.31 6.06 5.01
CA ASP A 123 16.14 6.87 3.81
C ASP A 123 15.12 6.23 2.86
N ALA A 124 14.45 7.06 2.06
CA ALA A 124 13.63 6.59 0.96
C ALA A 124 14.50 5.87 -0.07
N ALA A 125 14.06 4.70 -0.54
CA ALA A 125 14.66 4.04 -1.69
C ALA A 125 14.40 4.91 -2.93
N ASN A 126 15.48 5.24 -3.66
CA ASN A 126 15.42 5.93 -4.93
C ASN A 126 14.75 5.07 -6.01
#